data_AF-A0A7L0Y233-F1
#
_entry.id   AF-A0A7L0Y233-F1
#
_cell.length_a   1.000
_cell.length_b   1.000
_cell.length_c   1.000
_cell.angle_alpha   90.00
_cell.angle_beta   90.00
_cell.angle_gamma   90.00
#
_symmetry.space_group_name_H-M   'P 1'
#
loop_
_entity.id
_entity.type
_entity.pdbx_description
1 polymer ?
#
loop_
_entity_poly.entity_id
_entity_poly.type
_entity_poly.pdbx_seq_one_letter_code
_entity_poly.pdbx_strand_id
1 'polypeptide(L)'
;GQYDGKGKPLPEYHAKISGFDERIRIMESLRKPKRITIRGSDEQEYPFLVKGGEDLRQDQRIEQLFDVMNIILSQDATCSQRNMQLKTYQVIPMTTR
;
A
#
# COMPACT_ATOMS: atom_id res chain seq x y z
N GLY A 1 3.89 5.67 -0.68
CA GLY A 1 4.24 4.82 -1.83
C GLY A 1 3.36 5.18 -3.01
N GLN A 2 3.49 6.40 -3.55
CA GLN A 2 2.76 6.82 -4.75
C GLN A 2 3.61 6.66 -6.03
N TYR A 3 4.93 6.52 -5.88
CA TYR A 3 5.84 6.25 -6.98
C TYR A 3 5.88 4.74 -7.24
N ASP A 4 5.50 4.32 -8.44
CA ASP A 4 5.44 2.91 -8.85
C ASP A 4 6.58 2.49 -9.81
N GLY A 5 7.32 3.45 -10.35
CA GLY A 5 8.42 3.23 -11.29
C GLY A 5 7.98 2.75 -12.69
N LYS A 6 6.68 2.76 -13.00
CA LYS A 6 6.14 2.30 -14.31
C LYS A 6 6.16 3.39 -15.38
N GLY A 7 6.31 4.65 -14.99
CA GLY A 7 6.35 5.79 -15.91
C GLY A 7 6.90 7.05 -15.25
N LYS A 8 6.96 8.15 -16.01
CA LYS A 8 7.37 9.45 -15.47
C LYS A 8 6.31 9.91 -14.44
N PRO A 9 6.70 10.21 -13.19
CA PRO A 9 5.74 10.66 -12.19
C PRO A 9 5.24 12.08 -12.50
N LEU A 10 4.06 12.41 -11.99
CA LEU A 10 3.47 13.76 -12.02
C LEU A 10 3.26 14.25 -10.57
N PRO A 11 4.33 14.72 -9.89
CA PRO A 11 4.28 15.05 -8.46
C PRO A 11 3.27 16.13 -8.08
N GLU A 12 2.90 17.00 -9.02
CA GLU A 12 1.87 18.03 -8.84
C GLU A 12 0.48 17.45 -8.53
N TYR A 13 0.20 16.22 -8.99
CA TYR A 13 -1.06 15.51 -8.74
C TYR A 13 -0.97 14.49 -7.61
N HIS A 14 0.20 14.32 -6.98
CA HIS A 14 0.32 13.42 -5.84
C HIS A 14 -0.45 13.97 -4.64
N ALA A 15 -1.17 13.09 -3.96
CA ALA A 15 -1.82 13.42 -2.70
C ALA A 15 -0.76 13.85 -1.68
N LYS A 16 -0.93 15.03 -1.09
CA LYS A 16 -0.07 15.53 -0.01
C LYS A 16 -0.78 15.31 1.32
N ILE A 17 -0.03 15.12 2.39
CA ILE A 17 -0.62 15.01 3.73
C ILE A 17 -1.10 16.40 4.15
N SER A 18 -2.40 16.55 4.39
CA SER A 18 -3.02 17.78 4.93
C SER A 18 -3.24 17.71 6.44
N GLY A 19 -3.37 16.49 6.99
CA GLY A 19 -3.52 16.27 8.42
C GLY A 19 -3.69 14.79 8.79
N PHE A 20 -4.04 14.54 10.04
CA PHE A 20 -4.30 13.21 10.59
C PHE A 20 -5.64 13.23 11.33
N ASP A 21 -6.34 12.11 11.32
CA ASP A 21 -7.47 11.92 12.23
C ASP A 21 -6.96 11.76 13.68
N GLU A 22 -7.69 12.30 14.64
CA GLU A 22 -7.33 12.24 16.07
C GLU A 22 -7.48 10.82 16.65
N ARG A 23 -8.26 9.96 15.99
CA ARG A 23 -8.55 8.61 16.47
C ARG A 23 -7.51 7.61 15.99
N ILE A 24 -6.86 6.96 16.94
CA ILE A 24 -6.00 5.81 16.70
C ILE A 24 -6.73 4.54 17.14
N ARG A 25 -6.81 3.54 16.26
CA ARG A 25 -7.35 2.21 16.61
C ARG A 25 -6.23 1.20 16.74
N ILE A 26 -6.13 0.55 17.89
CA ILE A 26 -5.23 -0.59 18.09
C ILE A 26 -5.91 -1.84 17.52
N MET A 27 -5.21 -2.59 16.68
CA MET A 27 -5.71 -3.84 16.13
C MET A 27 -5.44 -5.01 17.08
N GLU A 28 -6.37 -5.96 17.13
CA GLU A 28 -6.26 -7.17 17.94
C GLU A 28 -5.31 -8.18 17.26
N SER A 29 -4.03 -8.02 17.54
CA SER A 29 -2.96 -8.92 17.10
C SER A 29 -1.83 -8.90 18.14
N LEU A 30 -0.97 -9.92 18.14
CA LEU A 30 0.16 -10.05 19.07
C LEU A 30 1.02 -8.77 19.13
N ARG A 31 1.30 -8.17 17.96
CA ARG A 31 2.12 -6.95 17.84
C ARG A 31 1.34 -5.65 18.08
N LYS A 32 0.01 -5.72 18.24
CA LYS A 32 -0.88 -4.57 18.45
C LYS A 32 -0.58 -3.40 17.50
N PRO A 33 -0.63 -3.61 16.17
CA PRO A 33 -0.36 -2.55 15.21
C PRO A 33 -1.44 -1.47 15.27
N LYS A 34 -1.09 -0.24 14.89
CA LYS A 34 -1.94 0.94 15.07
C LYS A 34 -2.51 1.35 13.73
N ARG A 35 -3.83 1.33 13.60
CA ARG A 35 -4.51 1.90 12.44
C ARG A 35 -4.67 3.40 12.66
N ILE A 36 -4.06 4.17 11.76
CA ILE A 36 -4.18 5.63 11.70
C ILE A 36 -4.92 6.01 10.42
N THR A 37 -5.53 7.19 10.39
CA THR A 37 -6.12 7.75 9.17
C THR A 37 -5.40 9.05 8.84
N ILE A 38 -4.85 9.14 7.62
CA ILE A 38 -4.19 10.32 7.09
C ILE A 38 -5.19 11.07 6.20
N ARG A 39 -5.31 12.38 6.38
CA ARG A 39 -6.14 13.24 5.52
C ARG A 39 -5.27 13.80 4.40
N GLY A 40 -5.74 13.66 3.17
CA GLY A 40 -5.06 14.15 1.98
C GLY A 40 -5.42 15.59 1.66
N SER A 41 -4.58 16.26 0.87
CA SER A 41 -4.85 17.58 0.29
C SER A 41 -5.95 17.55 -0.79
N ASP A 42 -6.40 16.36 -1.15
CA ASP A 42 -7.42 16.04 -2.14
C ASP A 42 -8.77 15.69 -1.49
N GLU A 43 -8.96 16.06 -0.22
CA GLU A 43 -10.18 15.83 0.56
C GLU A 43 -10.52 14.34 0.80
N GLN A 44 -9.57 13.43 0.52
CA GLN A 44 -9.73 12.00 0.78
C GLN A 44 -9.08 11.58 2.11
N GLU A 45 -9.63 10.52 2.71
CA GLU A 45 -9.08 9.88 3.90
C GLU A 45 -8.38 8.57 3.54
N TYR A 46 -7.17 8.39 4.06
CA TYR A 46 -6.30 7.27 3.76
C TYR A 46 -5.98 6.48 5.04
N PRO A 47 -6.64 5.34 5.28
CA PRO A 47 -6.31 4.49 6.43
C PRO A 47 -4.98 3.75 6.19
N PHE A 48 -4.08 3.81 7.17
CA PHE A 48 -2.80 3.09 7.18
C PHE A 48 -2.67 2.22 8.42
N LEU A 49 -1.93 1.12 8.30
CA LEU A 49 -1.56 0.27 9.42
C LEU A 49 -0.08 0.46 9.76
N VAL A 50 0.19 1.01 10.94
CA VAL A 50 1.55 1.20 11.47
C VAL A 50 1.96 -0.05 12.24
N LYS A 51 2.96 -0.75 11.71
CA LYS A 51 3.67 -1.86 12.36
C LYS A 51 5.04 -1.34 12.80
N GLY A 52 5.29 -1.30 14.11
CA GLY A 52 6.54 -0.79 14.66
C GLY A 52 7.40 -1.92 15.23
N GLY A 53 8.72 -1.82 15.11
CA GLY A 53 9.66 -2.86 15.54
C GLY A 53 9.70 -4.06 14.60
N GLU A 54 9.23 -3.90 13.36
CA GLU A 54 9.18 -4.96 12.34
C GLU A 54 9.88 -4.48 11.06
N ASP A 55 10.71 -5.33 10.47
CA ASP A 55 11.33 -5.07 9.19
C ASP A 55 10.41 -5.55 8.05
N LEU A 56 9.69 -4.61 7.44
CA LEU A 56 8.70 -4.90 6.40
C LEU A 56 9.29 -5.03 4.99
N ARG A 57 10.62 -5.07 4.84
CA ARG A 57 11.25 -5.16 3.51
C ARG A 57 10.90 -6.47 2.80
N GLN A 58 10.81 -7.58 3.54
CA GLN A 58 10.42 -8.86 2.95
C GLN A 58 8.97 -8.82 2.47
N ASP A 59 8.05 -8.32 3.30
CA ASP A 59 6.64 -8.11 2.93
C ASP A 59 6.52 -7.22 1.67
N GLN A 60 7.28 -6.12 1.60
CA GLN A 60 7.32 -5.26 0.42
C GLN A 60 7.75 -6.01 -0.85
N ARG A 61 8.76 -6.88 -0.77
CA ARG A 61 9.21 -7.67 -1.92
C ARG A 61 8.17 -8.68 -2.36
N ILE A 62 7.41 -9.25 -1.43
CA ILE A 62 6.32 -10.17 -1.73
C ILE A 62 5.19 -9.43 -2.45
N GLU A 63 4.80 -8.23 -2.00
CA GLU A 63 3.77 -7.43 -2.70
C GLU A 63 4.22 -7.03 -4.12
N GLN A 64 5.50 -6.67 -4.30
CA GLN A 64 6.06 -6.42 -5.65
C GLN A 64 6.00 -7.68 -6.53
N LEU A 65 6.26 -8.85 -5.97
CA LEU A 65 6.14 -10.11 -6.69
C LEU A 65 4.69 -10.38 -7.10
N PHE A 66 3.72 -10.11 -6.23
CA PHE A 66 2.29 -10.25 -6.57
C PHE A 66 1.86 -9.28 -7.66
N ASP A 67 2.38 -8.05 -7.68
CA ASP A 67 2.15 -7.11 -8.78
C ASP A 67 2.68 -7.67 -10.12
N VAL A 68 3.85 -8.32 -10.12
CA VAL A 68 4.39 -9.00 -11.32
C VAL A 68 3.51 -10.19 -11.73
N MET A 69 3.04 -10.98 -10.77
CA MET A 69 2.11 -12.09 -11.06
C MET A 69 0.82 -11.57 -11.71
N ASN A 70 0.28 -10.45 -11.25
CA ASN A 70 -0.89 -9.83 -11.86
C ASN A 70 -0.65 -9.38 -13.31
N ILE A 71 0.56 -8.88 -13.62
CA ILE A 71 0.93 -8.57 -15.01
C ILE A 71 0.88 -9.84 -15.86
N ILE A 72 1.48 -10.94 -15.39
CA ILE A 72 1.48 -12.23 -16.11
C ILE A 72 0.04 -12.76 -16.30
N LEU A 73 -0.79 -12.73 -15.24
CA LEU A 73 -2.19 -13.16 -15.32
C LEU A 73 -3.00 -12.32 -16.32
N SER A 74 -2.73 -11.02 -16.42
CA SER A 74 -3.41 -10.15 -17.37
C SER A 74 -3.02 -10.40 -18.83
N GLN A 75 -1.85 -11.00 -19.08
CA GLN A 75 -1.36 -11.33 -20.42
C GLN A 75 -1.94 -12.66 -20.95
N ASP A 76 -2.40 -13.54 -20.06
CA ASP A 76 -3.12 -14.74 -20.44
C ASP A 76 -4.59 -14.44 -20.73
N ALA A 77 -5.07 -14.80 -21.93
CA ALA A 77 -6.43 -14.50 -22.36
C ALA A 77 -7.49 -15.18 -21.50
N THR A 78 -7.25 -16.41 -21.02
CA THR A 78 -8.21 -17.16 -20.21
C THR A 78 -8.34 -16.56 -18.82
N CYS A 79 -7.22 -16.19 -18.20
CA CYS A 79 -7.17 -15.51 -16.91
C CYS A 79 -7.79 -14.11 -16.99
N SER A 80 -7.44 -13.33 -18.03
CA SER A 80 -7.98 -11.98 -18.23
C SER A 80 -9.49 -11.99 -18.49
N GLN A 81 -10.02 -12.90 -19.31
CA GLN A 81 -11.46 -13.03 -19.54
C GLN A 81 -12.23 -13.36 -18.26
N ARG A 82 -11.58 -14.01 -17.30
CA ARG A 82 -12.13 -14.35 -15.98
C ARG A 82 -11.82 -13.30 -14.90
N ASN A 83 -11.17 -12.19 -15.26
CA ASN A 83 -10.70 -11.15 -14.34
C ASN A 83 -9.87 -11.71 -13.16
N MET A 84 -9.03 -12.71 -13.44
CA MET A 84 -8.16 -13.30 -12.41
C MET A 84 -7.06 -12.33 -12.01
N GLN A 85 -7.08 -11.92 -10.74
CA GLN A 85 -6.07 -11.04 -10.15
C GLN A 85 -5.90 -11.36 -8.66
N LEU A 86 -4.67 -11.27 -8.18
CA LEU A 86 -4.34 -11.20 -6.76
C LEU A 86 -4.70 -9.81 -6.23
N LYS A 87 -5.34 -9.76 -5.07
CA LYS A 87 -5.57 -8.50 -4.37
C LYS A 87 -4.28 -8.09 -3.64
N THR A 88 -3.62 -7.06 -4.15
CA THR A 88 -2.39 -6.52 -3.55
C THR A 88 -2.68 -5.30 -2.66
N TYR A 89 -1.71 -4.96 -1.82
CA TYR A 89 -1.75 -3.75 -1.00
C TYR A 89 -0.34 -3.16 -0.85
N GLN A 90 -0.28 -1.87 -0.52
CA GLN A 90 1.01 -1.17 -0.45
C GLN A 90 1.69 -1.39 0.90
N VAL A 91 2.94 -1.85 0.86
CA VAL A 91 3.84 -1.92 2.01
C VAL A 91 5.00 -0.97 1.79
N ILE A 92 5.15 0.02 2.69
CA ILE A 92 6.18 1.05 2.61
C ILE A 92 7.03 1.01 3.88
N PRO A 93 8.18 0.30 3.87
CA PRO A 93 9.13 0.35 4.98
C PRO A 93 9.71 1.76 5.08
N MET A 94 9.46 2.44 6.20
CA MET A 94 9.95 3.80 6.44
C MET A 94 11.31 3.81 7.14
N THR A 95 11.62 2.75 7.87
CA THR A 95 12.83 2.55 8.67
C THR A 95 13.16 1.05 8.69
N THR A 96 14.35 0.69 9.17
CA THR A 96 14.72 -0.72 9.39
C THR A 96 14.14 -1.30 10.69
N ARG A 97 13.52 -0.47 11.53
CA ARG A 97 12.91 -0.82 12.84
C ARG A 97 11.73 0.09 13.15
#